data_AF-A0A7K9ANQ9-F1
#
_entry.id   AF-A0A7K9ANQ9-F1
#
_cell.length_a   1.000
_cell.length_b   1.000
_cell.length_c   1.000
_cell.angle_alpha   90.00
_cell.angle_beta   90.00
_cell.angle_gamma   90.00
#
_symmetry.space_group_name_H-M   'P 1'
#
loop_
_entity.id
_entity.type
_entity.pdbx_description
1 polymer ?
#
loop_
_entity_poly.entity_id
_entity_poly.type
_entity_poly.pdbx_seq_one_letter_code
_entity_poly.pdbx_strand_id
1 'polypeptide(L)'
;QDKEKLEIRKLNDPPSAEAVWDMIKYARNVIEEFRRAKHYKYILCLALTPICELSLDKMGAVFEDSNVYMLHMMYQAMGVCLYMQDWEGALCYGQKIIRPYSKHYPSYSLNVASMWLKLGRLYMVLENRTAGVKALKK
;
A
#
# COMPACT_ATOMS: atom_id res chain seq x y z
N GLN A 1 20.47 -2.26 6.74
CA GLN A 1 19.57 -1.99 5.61
C GLN A 1 18.14 -2.52 5.81
N ASP A 2 17.90 -3.65 6.49
CA ASP A 2 16.51 -4.14 6.72
C ASP A 2 15.77 -3.46 7.87
N LYS A 3 16.47 -2.90 8.87
CA LYS A 3 15.85 -2.25 10.05
C LYS A 3 15.09 -0.96 9.72
N GLU A 4 15.50 -0.21 8.69
CA GLU A 4 14.83 1.06 8.29
C GLU A 4 13.48 0.83 7.59
N LYS A 5 13.22 -0.39 7.11
CA LYS A 5 11.99 -0.73 6.38
C LYS A 5 10.85 -1.19 7.29
N LEU A 6 11.18 -1.55 8.54
CA LEU A 6 10.25 -2.04 9.56
C LEU A 6 9.91 -0.91 10.53
N GLU A 7 9.21 0.10 10.04
CA GLU A 7 8.72 1.18 10.91
C GLU A 7 7.60 0.63 11.82
N ILE A 8 7.83 0.71 13.13
CA ILE A 8 6.93 0.22 14.19
C ILE A 8 6.21 1.42 14.79
N ARG A 9 4.92 1.25 15.07
CA ARG A 9 4.09 2.32 15.63
C ARG A 9 4.64 2.73 17.01
N LYS A 10 4.87 4.04 17.19
CA LYS A 10 5.25 4.62 18.48
C LYS A 10 4.03 4.73 19.39
N LEU A 11 3.73 3.64 20.09
CA LEU A 11 2.68 3.56 21.09
C LEU A 11 3.22 3.97 22.47
N ASN A 12 2.33 4.37 23.38
CA ASN A 12 2.69 4.65 24.78
C ASN A 12 3.33 3.42 25.44
N ASP A 13 2.81 2.23 25.12
CA ASP A 13 3.43 0.95 25.42
C ASP A 13 3.98 0.35 24.11
N PRO A 14 5.31 0.28 23.93
CA PRO A 14 5.88 -0.28 22.72
C PRO A 14 5.55 -1.77 22.60
N PRO A 15 5.21 -2.26 21.39
CA PRO A 15 4.92 -3.68 21.19
C PRO A 15 6.16 -4.53 21.51
N SER A 16 5.94 -5.71 22.11
CA SER A 16 7.02 -6.64 22.43
C SER A 16 7.72 -7.15 21.16
N ALA A 17 8.98 -7.56 21.29
CA ALA A 17 9.74 -8.10 20.16
C ALA A 17 9.07 -9.34 19.54
N GLU A 18 8.41 -10.16 20.36
CA GLU A 18 7.62 -11.32 19.93
C GLU A 18 6.40 -10.89 19.10
N ALA A 19 5.65 -9.89 19.58
CA ALA A 19 4.49 -9.36 18.84
C ALA A 19 4.88 -8.79 17.47
N VAL A 20 6.04 -8.12 17.38
CA VAL A 20 6.59 -7.64 16.12
C VAL A 20 6.93 -8.81 15.20
N TRP A 21 7.58 -9.86 15.71
CA TRP A 21 7.97 -11.02 14.91
C TRP A 21 6.76 -11.80 14.38
N ASP A 22 5.76 -12.01 15.24
CA ASP A 22 4.49 -12.64 14.86
C ASP A 22 3.75 -11.81 13.80
N MET A 23 3.79 -10.48 13.90
CA MET A 23 3.19 -9.61 12.89
C MET A 23 3.95 -9.67 11.56
N ILE A 24 5.28 -9.78 11.57
CA ILE A 24 6.08 -9.98 10.34
C ILE A 24 5.69 -11.31 9.68
N LYS A 25 5.54 -12.38 10.47
CA LYS A 25 5.10 -13.69 9.97
C LYS A 25 3.69 -13.61 9.38
N TYR A 26 2.77 -12.95 10.07
CA TYR A 26 1.41 -12.69 9.59
C TYR A 26 1.42 -11.94 8.26
N ALA A 27 2.16 -10.82 8.17
CA ALA A 27 2.24 -10.00 6.97
C ALA A 27 2.75 -10.80 5.76
N ARG A 28 3.81 -11.61 5.93
CA ARG A 28 4.33 -12.48 4.86
C ARG A 28 3.30 -13.51 4.39
N ASN A 29 2.58 -14.13 5.33
CA ASN A 29 1.54 -15.10 5.00
C ASN A 29 0.40 -14.44 4.22
N VAL A 30 -0.09 -13.29 4.66
CA VAL A 30 -1.15 -12.54 3.97
C VAL A 30 -0.73 -12.15 2.55
N ILE A 31 0.51 -11.70 2.35
CA ILE A 31 1.01 -11.32 1.02
C ILE A 31 1.00 -12.53 0.07
N GLU A 32 1.45 -13.70 0.55
CA GLU A 32 1.43 -14.92 -0.23
C GLU A 32 0.00 -15.44 -0.48
N GLU A 33 -0.89 -15.34 0.51
CA GLU A 33 -2.30 -15.68 0.35
C GLU A 33 -2.98 -14.76 -0.67
N PHE A 34 -2.74 -13.45 -0.62
CA PHE A 34 -3.25 -12.49 -1.58
C PHE A 34 -2.73 -12.79 -2.99
N ARG A 35 -1.44 -13.11 -3.12
CA ARG A 35 -0.82 -13.50 -4.39
C ARG A 35 -1.50 -14.74 -4.99
N ARG A 36 -1.75 -15.78 -4.17
CA ARG A 36 -2.48 -16.99 -4.60
C ARG A 36 -3.93 -16.68 -4.95
N ALA A 37 -4.61 -15.90 -4.11
CA ALA A 37 -6.01 -15.53 -4.31
C ALA A 37 -6.20 -14.76 -5.62
N LYS A 38 -5.26 -13.91 -6.03
CA LYS A 38 -5.32 -13.18 -7.30
C LYS A 38 -5.42 -14.09 -8.53
N HIS A 39 -4.82 -15.29 -8.48
CA HIS A 39 -4.84 -16.25 -9.58
C HIS A 39 -6.12 -17.11 -9.62
N TYR A 40 -6.69 -17.46 -8.46
CA TYR A 40 -7.87 -18.32 -8.38
C TYR A 40 -9.20 -17.54 -8.26
N LYS A 41 -9.19 -16.35 -7.64
CA LYS A 41 -10.36 -15.51 -7.34
C LYS A 41 -10.46 -14.28 -8.25
N TYR A 42 -9.91 -14.32 -9.47
CA TYR A 42 -10.13 -13.23 -10.45
C TYR A 42 -11.63 -12.95 -10.69
N ILE A 43 -12.49 -13.94 -10.37
CA ILE A 43 -13.96 -13.91 -10.48
C ILE A 43 -14.66 -13.28 -9.24
N LEU A 44 -13.97 -13.10 -8.11
CA LEU A 44 -14.56 -12.58 -6.85
C LEU A 44 -13.75 -11.42 -6.27
N CYS A 45 -13.64 -10.34 -7.04
CA CYS A 45 -12.95 -9.10 -6.63
C CYS A 45 -13.48 -8.52 -5.30
N LEU A 46 -14.78 -8.72 -5.01
CA LEU A 46 -15.43 -8.39 -3.73
C LEU A 46 -14.82 -9.09 -2.50
N ALA A 47 -14.15 -10.24 -2.66
CA ALA A 47 -13.51 -10.93 -1.55
C ALA A 47 -12.08 -10.44 -1.28
N LEU A 48 -11.46 -9.69 -2.20
CA LEU A 48 -10.09 -9.19 -2.06
C LEU A 48 -10.02 -7.88 -1.27
N THR A 49 -11.03 -7.00 -1.41
CA THR A 49 -11.11 -5.75 -0.64
C THR A 49 -11.15 -6.00 0.88
N PRO A 50 -12.00 -6.90 1.41
CA PRO A 50 -12.02 -7.20 2.84
C PRO A 50 -10.70 -7.78 3.34
N ILE A 51 -10.01 -8.59 2.53
CA ILE A 51 -8.68 -9.12 2.90
C ILE A 51 -7.69 -7.96 3.07
N CYS A 52 -7.64 -7.02 2.12
CA CYS A 52 -6.77 -5.86 2.23
C CYS A 52 -7.10 -5.00 3.46
N GLU A 53 -8.37 -4.68 3.68
CA GLU A 53 -8.80 -3.82 4.79
C GLU A 53 -8.55 -4.46 6.15
N LEU A 54 -8.96 -5.73 6.34
CA LEU A 54 -8.74 -6.46 7.59
C LEU A 54 -7.25 -6.65 7.90
N SER A 55 -6.44 -6.92 6.86
CA SER A 55 -4.99 -7.05 7.04
C SER A 55 -4.32 -5.71 7.35
N LEU A 56 -4.75 -4.61 6.72
CA LEU A 56 -4.24 -3.28 7.04
C LEU A 56 -4.60 -2.86 8.46
N ASP A 57 -5.82 -3.12 8.91
CA ASP A 57 -6.26 -2.83 10.28
C ASP A 57 -5.44 -3.63 11.31
N LYS A 58 -5.33 -4.95 11.11
CA LYS A 58 -4.57 -5.84 12.00
C LYS A 58 -3.09 -5.50 12.05
N MET A 59 -2.46 -5.21 10.91
CA MET A 59 -1.05 -4.82 10.87
C MET A 59 -0.84 -3.41 11.43
N GLY A 60 -1.78 -2.48 11.23
CA GLY A 60 -1.73 -1.11 11.73
C GLY A 60 -1.76 -0.99 13.26
N ALA A 61 -2.12 -2.07 13.97
CA ALA A 61 -1.97 -2.16 15.41
C ALA A 61 -0.49 -2.16 15.86
N VAL A 62 0.43 -2.64 15.01
CA VAL A 62 1.86 -2.83 15.35
C VAL A 62 2.77 -2.02 14.42
N PHE A 63 2.48 -1.98 13.13
CA PHE A 63 3.27 -1.30 12.12
C PHE A 63 2.77 0.12 11.86
N GLU A 64 3.69 1.02 11.53
CA GLU A 64 3.37 2.35 11.05
C GLU A 64 2.94 2.30 9.57
N ASP A 65 2.15 3.26 9.10
CA ASP A 65 1.64 3.29 7.70
C ASP A 65 2.77 3.27 6.65
N SER A 66 3.94 3.79 7.00
CA SER A 66 5.16 3.81 6.19
C SER A 66 5.93 2.48 6.20
N ASN A 67 5.52 1.49 6.99
CA ASN A 67 6.13 0.16 6.99
C ASN A 67 5.96 -0.54 5.63
N VAL A 68 6.99 -1.24 5.17
CA VAL A 68 6.96 -1.89 3.83
C VAL A 68 5.84 -2.92 3.67
N TYR A 69 5.41 -3.59 4.75
CA TYR A 69 4.29 -4.53 4.70
C TYR A 69 2.95 -3.83 4.57
N MET A 70 2.76 -2.71 5.30
CA MET A 70 1.59 -1.83 5.16
C MET A 70 1.51 -1.28 3.74
N LEU A 71 2.62 -0.75 3.23
CA LEU A 71 2.72 -0.20 1.88
C LEU A 71 2.44 -1.27 0.81
N HIS A 72 2.91 -2.49 1.00
CA HIS A 72 2.62 -3.59 0.08
C HIS A 72 1.12 -3.86 0.01
N MET A 73 0.45 -3.99 1.16
CA MET A 73 -0.99 -4.24 1.19
C MET A 73 -1.80 -3.06 0.68
N MET A 74 -1.40 -1.82 0.95
CA MET A 74 -2.03 -0.63 0.35
C MET A 74 -1.87 -0.62 -1.18
N TYR A 75 -0.71 -1.01 -1.69
CA TYR A 75 -0.48 -1.10 -3.14
C TYR A 75 -1.36 -2.18 -3.80
N GLN A 76 -1.54 -3.32 -3.12
CA GLN A 76 -2.48 -4.35 -3.58
C GLN A 76 -3.93 -3.85 -3.54
N ALA A 77 -4.35 -3.19 -2.46
CA ALA A 77 -5.68 -2.60 -2.32
C ALA A 77 -5.97 -1.57 -3.42
N MET A 78 -4.99 -0.70 -3.71
CA MET A 78 -5.07 0.23 -4.85
C MET A 78 -5.30 -0.50 -6.17
N GLY A 79 -4.60 -1.62 -6.40
CA GLY A 79 -4.80 -2.46 -7.59
C GLY A 79 -6.21 -3.04 -7.70
N VAL A 80 -6.82 -3.41 -6.57
CA VAL A 80 -8.22 -3.87 -6.50
C VAL A 80 -9.19 -2.71 -6.80
N CYS A 81 -9.00 -1.54 -6.18
CA CYS A 81 -9.80 -0.34 -6.48
C CYS A 81 -9.75 0.04 -7.96
N LEU A 82 -8.56 0.04 -8.57
CA LEU A 82 -8.39 0.29 -10.01
C LEU A 82 -9.16 -0.70 -10.88
N TYR A 83 -9.20 -1.99 -10.49
CA TYR A 83 -9.94 -3.01 -11.22
C TYR A 83 -11.46 -2.82 -11.08
N MET A 84 -11.92 -2.46 -9.88
CA MET A 84 -13.33 -2.16 -9.59
C MET A 84 -13.80 -0.80 -10.12
N GLN A 85 -12.91 -0.04 -10.78
CA GLN A 85 -13.15 1.33 -11.25
C GLN A 85 -13.49 2.31 -10.11
N ASP A 86 -13.09 1.99 -8.88
CA ASP A 86 -13.12 2.89 -7.75
C ASP A 86 -11.89 3.81 -7.79
N TRP A 87 -12.02 4.89 -8.58
CA TRP A 87 -10.93 5.84 -8.81
C TRP A 87 -10.57 6.64 -7.55
N GLU A 88 -11.56 6.94 -6.70
CA GLU A 88 -11.36 7.69 -5.46
C GLU A 88 -10.61 6.85 -4.42
N GLY A 89 -11.00 5.59 -4.21
CA GLY A 89 -10.29 4.66 -3.34
C GLY A 89 -8.86 4.42 -3.82
N ALA A 90 -8.67 4.23 -5.12
CA ALA A 90 -7.34 4.09 -5.72
C ALA A 90 -6.46 5.34 -5.49
N LEU A 91 -7.04 6.54 -5.60
CA LEU A 91 -6.34 7.79 -5.33
C LEU A 91 -5.96 7.91 -3.86
N CYS A 92 -6.88 7.59 -2.94
CA CYS A 92 -6.66 7.64 -1.49
C CYS A 92 -5.49 6.75 -1.08
N TYR A 93 -5.47 5.49 -1.51
CA TYR A 93 -4.31 4.61 -1.25
C TYR A 93 -3.05 5.14 -1.91
N GLY A 94 -3.14 5.64 -3.14
CA GLY A 94 -1.96 6.13 -3.84
C GLY A 94 -1.27 7.31 -3.16
N GLN A 95 -2.06 8.24 -2.62
CA GLN A 95 -1.55 9.39 -1.86
C GLN A 95 -0.83 8.96 -0.57
N LYS A 96 -1.32 7.91 0.11
CA LYS A 96 -0.66 7.34 1.30
C LYS A 96 0.67 6.67 0.96
N ILE A 97 0.74 5.97 -0.18
CA ILE A 97 1.93 5.19 -0.59
C ILE A 97 3.08 6.08 -1.07
N ILE A 98 2.81 7.15 -1.83
CA ILE A 98 3.84 7.86 -2.59
C ILE A 98 4.92 8.52 -1.72
N ARG A 99 4.54 9.03 -0.54
CA ARG A 99 5.46 9.69 0.39
C ARG A 99 6.46 8.68 0.99
N PRO A 100 6.03 7.58 1.62
CA PRO A 100 6.93 6.54 2.10
C PRO A 100 7.75 5.88 0.98
N TYR A 101 7.15 5.62 -0.19
CA TYR A 101 7.88 5.06 -1.35
C TYR A 101 9.06 5.93 -1.77
N SER A 102 8.87 7.25 -1.78
CA SER A 102 9.95 8.18 -2.16
C SER A 102 11.11 8.20 -1.16
N LYS A 103 10.91 7.73 0.08
CA LYS A 103 11.96 7.57 1.09
C LYS A 103 12.64 6.20 1.02
N HIS A 104 11.86 5.15 0.76
CA HIS A 104 12.35 3.77 0.77
C HIS A 104 13.09 3.35 -0.50
N TYR A 105 12.85 4.05 -1.61
CA TYR A 105 13.52 3.81 -2.88
C TYR A 105 14.63 4.85 -3.14
N PRO A 106 15.67 4.51 -3.93
CA PRO A 106 16.67 5.46 -4.38
C PRO A 106 16.04 6.65 -5.13
N SER A 107 16.77 7.78 -5.18
CA SER A 107 16.32 9.04 -5.81
C SER A 107 15.83 8.87 -7.24
N TYR A 108 16.39 7.92 -8.00
CA TYR A 108 15.93 7.54 -9.33
C TYR A 108 15.41 6.10 -9.29
N SER A 109 14.09 5.96 -9.13
CA SER A 109 13.43 4.66 -9.04
C SER A 109 12.24 4.60 -9.98
N LEU A 110 12.24 3.58 -10.84
CA LEU A 110 11.11 3.29 -11.73
C LEU A 110 9.83 2.99 -10.96
N ASN A 111 9.93 2.45 -9.75
CA ASN A 111 8.76 2.19 -8.90
C ASN A 111 8.12 3.49 -8.43
N VAL A 112 8.92 4.50 -8.07
CA VAL A 112 8.45 5.83 -7.67
C VAL A 112 7.86 6.57 -8.86
N ALA A 113 8.53 6.56 -10.00
CA ALA A 113 8.03 7.17 -11.24
C ALA A 113 6.72 6.51 -11.72
N SER A 114 6.64 5.17 -11.70
CA SER A 114 5.41 4.44 -12.02
C SER A 114 4.25 4.82 -11.10
N MET A 115 4.55 5.06 -9.83
CA MET A 115 3.53 5.45 -8.86
C MET A 115 3.04 6.89 -9.08
N TRP A 116 3.94 7.83 -9.37
CA TRP A 116 3.58 9.19 -9.78
C TRP A 116 2.76 9.21 -11.07
N LEU A 117 3.10 8.37 -12.05
CA LEU A 117 2.33 8.23 -13.29
C LEU A 117 0.91 7.73 -13.03
N LYS A 118 0.73 6.71 -12.18
CA LYS A 118 -0.59 6.20 -11.78
C LYS A 118 -1.41 7.29 -11.09
N LEU A 119 -0.83 7.99 -10.12
CA LEU A 119 -1.47 9.11 -9.43
C LEU A 119 -1.86 10.24 -10.39
N GLY A 120 -0.94 10.62 -11.28
CA GLY A 120 -1.18 11.65 -12.28
C GLY A 120 -2.38 11.32 -13.16
N ARG A 121 -2.47 10.07 -13.64
CA ARG A 121 -3.62 9.59 -14.42
C ARG A 121 -4.92 9.60 -13.61
N LEU A 122 -4.89 9.13 -12.36
CA LEU A 122 -6.06 9.15 -11.47
C LEU A 122 -6.58 10.57 -11.23
N TYR A 123 -5.70 11.54 -10.97
CA TYR A 123 -6.10 12.94 -10.84
C TYR A 123 -6.72 13.49 -12.13
N MET A 124 -6.24 13.08 -13.30
CA MET A 124 -6.82 13.50 -14.58
C MET A 124 -8.22 12.92 -14.80
N VAL A 125 -8.45 11.67 -14.39
CA VAL A 125 -9.77 11.01 -14.44
C VAL A 125 -10.76 11.69 -13.50
N LEU A 126 -10.32 12.07 -12.30
CA LEU A 126 -11.12 12.77 -11.30
C LEU A 126 -11.19 14.29 -11.53
N GLU A 127 -10.91 14.74 -12.75
CA GLU A 127 -10.95 16.14 -13.20
C GLU A 127 -10.06 17.14 -12.44
N ASN A 128 -9.18 16.66 -11.55
CA ASN A 128 -8.21 17.48 -10.84
C ASN A 128 -6.93 17.68 -11.69
N ARG A 129 -7.08 18.42 -12.79
CA ARG A 129 -6.01 18.64 -13.78
C ARG A 129 -4.75 19.26 -13.19
N THR A 130 -4.88 20.20 -12.25
CA THR A 130 -3.74 20.87 -11.63
C THR A 130 -2.87 19.87 -10.86
N ALA A 131 -3.48 19.01 -10.03
CA ALA A 131 -2.74 17.97 -9.32
C ALA A 131 -2.19 16.90 -10.28
N GLY A 132 -2.96 16.54 -11.31
CA GLY A 132 -2.54 15.58 -12.33
C GLY A 132 -1.28 16.00 -13.07
N VAL A 133 -1.25 17.23 -13.62
CA VAL A 133 -0.06 17.76 -14.31
C VAL A 133 1.15 17.84 -13.38
N LYS A 134 0.95 18.23 -12.11
CA LYS A 134 2.03 18.27 -11.13
C LYS A 134 2.62 16.88 -10.86
N ALA A 135 1.78 15.86 -10.76
CA ALA A 135 2.20 14.48 -10.55
C ALA A 135 2.89 13.89 -11.78
N LEU A 136 2.42 14.19 -13.00
CA LEU A 136 3.02 13.70 -14.25
C LEU A 136 4.41 14.30 -14.57
N LYS A 137 4.77 15.40 -13.92
CA LYS A 137 6.08 16.07 -14.06
C LYS A 137 7.13 15.60 -13.03
N LYS A 138 6.77 14.66 -12.15
CA LYS A 138 7.67 14.06 -11.15
C LYS A 138 8.41 12.87 -11.73
#